data_AF-A0ABD5YNC2-F1
#
_entry.id   AF-A0ABD5YNC2-F1
#
_cell.length_a   1.000
_cell.length_b   1.000
_cell.length_c   1.000
_cell.angle_alpha   90.00
_cell.angle_beta   90.00
_cell.angle_gamma   90.00
#
_symmetry.space_group_name_H-M   'P 1'
#
loop_
_entity.id
_entity.type
_entity.pdbx_description
1 polymer ?
#
loop_
_entity_poly.entity_id
_entity_poly.type
_entity_poly.pdbx_seq_one_letter_code
_entity_poly.pdbx_strand_id
1 'polypeptide(L)'
;MNGSGTTSPDIDGKNGTKNATNEPYSRGTVVDDFEGDVDSRWGINDGKYKTTTHDVFQGTQSLVVEPGTSAKQPVAKIFKSFYPDTLDLSKHDLSLAVKVNKPEDIKISAEIIAPAKSSMLTSTRYIPLELDGWVRFDLGYTGKTGEPTMDSVSEIRLQIGPIDNQFQVLIDDLRKIPKATKGKVMFQFDDGHITAYEEAYPILDEKGWPGSIAVVPDAVNGNDRVTDQMMQEMGNEGWDMIGHASELLPKRSEPKQRRILQQAQQYLSVKGFKNGARHFVAPYSRVNQTTLNLIDEIFETGYLFGGCPNNAQHPSNPSFISRVQGSDVQGAQHVLDVADELNQLVVISYHVLGSGDDAIPTSALEQIVDHVEKKDMDIITPSQLIDGSE
;
A
#
# COMPACT_ATOMS: atom_id res chain seq x y z
N MET A 1 -49.43 44.50 10.59
CA MET A 1 -48.11 45.16 10.67
C MET A 1 -47.14 44.19 11.30
N ASN A 2 -45.98 44.05 10.68
CA ASN A 2 -45.06 42.92 10.76
C ASN A 2 -44.47 42.68 12.16
N GLY A 3 -44.38 41.40 12.51
CA GLY A 3 -43.47 40.89 13.54
C GLY A 3 -42.10 40.54 12.93
N SER A 4 -41.03 40.79 13.68
CA SER A 4 -39.67 40.33 13.39
C SER A 4 -39.26 39.31 14.45
N GLY A 5 -39.31 38.03 14.10
CA GLY A 5 -38.62 36.95 14.80
C GLY A 5 -37.47 36.49 13.91
N THR A 6 -36.25 36.62 14.40
CA THR A 6 -35.02 36.18 13.74
C THR A 6 -34.89 34.66 13.80
N THR A 7 -34.94 34.00 12.65
CA THR A 7 -34.63 32.57 12.46
C THR A 7 -33.19 32.42 11.94
N SER A 8 -32.41 31.55 12.58
CA SER A 8 -31.11 31.05 12.09
C SER A 8 -31.25 30.37 10.72
N PRO A 9 -30.22 30.39 9.86
CA PRO A 9 -30.23 29.59 8.63
C PRO A 9 -29.83 28.15 8.93
N ASP A 10 -30.73 27.23 8.59
CA ASP A 10 -30.49 25.80 8.45
C ASP A 10 -29.36 25.55 7.44
N ILE A 11 -28.37 24.75 7.84
CA ILE A 11 -27.35 24.18 6.97
C ILE A 11 -27.96 22.91 6.38
N ASP A 12 -28.58 23.03 5.21
CA ASP A 12 -29.15 21.92 4.47
C ASP A 12 -28.01 21.06 3.89
N GLY A 13 -27.82 19.89 4.48
CA GLY A 13 -26.89 18.87 4.03
C GLY A 13 -27.31 18.30 2.69
N LYS A 14 -26.48 18.48 1.67
CA LYS A 14 -26.51 17.67 0.46
C LYS A 14 -25.45 16.58 0.58
N ASN A 15 -25.88 15.45 1.15
CA ASN A 15 -25.24 14.15 0.94
C ASN A 15 -25.30 13.82 -0.56
N GLY A 16 -24.22 14.08 -1.27
CA GLY A 16 -23.99 13.52 -2.59
C GLY A 16 -23.73 12.02 -2.45
N THR A 17 -24.71 11.21 -2.83
CA THR A 17 -24.55 9.77 -3.07
C THR A 17 -23.49 9.57 -4.15
N LYS A 18 -22.31 9.07 -3.77
CA LYS A 18 -21.31 8.59 -4.72
C LYS A 18 -21.90 7.42 -5.51
N ASN A 19 -21.74 7.45 -6.83
CA ASN A 19 -22.22 6.40 -7.73
C ASN A 19 -21.48 5.08 -7.46
N ALA A 20 -22.23 4.00 -7.24
CA ALA A 20 -21.77 2.66 -6.85
C ALA A 20 -20.96 1.88 -7.93
N THR A 21 -20.40 2.56 -8.92
CA THR A 21 -19.58 1.97 -10.00
C THR A 21 -18.10 2.38 -9.93
N ASN A 22 -17.70 3.16 -8.93
CA ASN A 22 -16.34 3.68 -8.74
C ASN A 22 -15.89 3.62 -7.26
N GLU A 23 -16.37 2.66 -6.48
CA GLU A 23 -15.78 2.42 -5.16
C GLU A 23 -14.40 1.74 -5.35
N PRO A 24 -13.31 2.26 -4.74
CA PRO A 24 -11.93 1.80 -4.97
C PRO A 24 -11.78 0.27 -4.91
N TYR A 25 -12.55 -0.32 -4.00
CA TYR A 25 -12.55 -1.73 -3.65
C TYR A 25 -13.20 -2.66 -4.68
N SER A 26 -13.93 -2.13 -5.66
CA SER A 26 -14.68 -2.89 -6.68
C SER A 26 -14.06 -2.86 -8.08
N ARG A 27 -12.93 -2.17 -8.25
CA ARG A 27 -12.26 -1.99 -9.55
C ARG A 27 -11.72 -3.31 -10.10
N GLY A 28 -11.77 -3.46 -11.43
CA GLY A 28 -11.24 -4.62 -12.16
C GLY A 28 -12.26 -5.75 -12.34
N THR A 29 -11.78 -6.89 -12.82
CA THR A 29 -12.61 -8.07 -13.09
C THR A 29 -12.40 -9.13 -12.01
N VAL A 30 -13.49 -9.71 -11.54
CA VAL A 30 -13.46 -10.82 -10.58
C VAL A 30 -12.77 -12.04 -11.21
N VAL A 31 -11.81 -12.61 -10.49
CA VAL A 31 -11.17 -13.89 -10.79
C VAL A 31 -11.80 -14.99 -9.92
N ASP A 32 -12.08 -14.69 -8.65
CA ASP A 32 -12.90 -15.52 -7.77
C ASP A 32 -13.54 -14.61 -6.70
N ASP A 33 -14.86 -14.74 -6.53
CA ASP A 33 -15.66 -14.05 -5.50
C ASP A 33 -15.91 -14.92 -4.27
N PHE A 34 -15.35 -16.14 -4.24
CA PHE A 34 -15.55 -17.13 -3.18
C PHE A 34 -17.01 -17.48 -2.89
N GLU A 35 -17.92 -17.23 -3.85
CA GLU A 35 -19.34 -17.58 -3.76
C GLU A 35 -19.62 -19.03 -4.17
N GLY A 36 -20.65 -19.62 -3.56
CA GLY A 36 -21.13 -20.97 -3.88
C GLY A 36 -20.19 -22.08 -3.41
N ASP A 37 -20.04 -23.12 -4.23
CA ASP A 37 -19.23 -24.30 -3.91
C ASP A 37 -17.74 -24.04 -4.16
N VAL A 38 -17.06 -23.51 -3.14
CA VAL A 38 -15.62 -23.20 -3.17
C VAL A 38 -14.76 -24.47 -3.35
N ASP A 39 -15.20 -25.63 -2.85
CA ASP A 39 -14.47 -26.90 -2.96
C ASP A 39 -14.37 -27.39 -4.42
N SER A 40 -15.27 -26.94 -5.28
CA SER A 40 -15.18 -27.20 -6.73
C SER A 40 -14.10 -26.38 -7.44
N ARG A 41 -13.61 -25.29 -6.83
CA ARG A 41 -12.71 -24.31 -7.45
C ARG A 41 -11.34 -24.19 -6.77
N TRP A 42 -11.27 -24.44 -5.47
CA TRP A 42 -10.06 -24.34 -4.67
C TRP A 42 -9.67 -25.69 -4.09
N GLY A 43 -8.37 -25.96 -4.06
CA GLY A 43 -7.78 -27.11 -3.40
C GLY A 43 -6.91 -26.70 -2.23
N ILE A 44 -6.54 -27.69 -1.43
CA ILE A 44 -5.71 -27.49 -0.24
C ILE A 44 -4.45 -28.34 -0.28
N ASN A 45 -3.31 -27.71 -0.03
CA ASN A 45 -2.01 -28.36 0.11
C ASN A 45 -1.62 -28.55 1.59
N ASP A 46 -2.01 -27.59 2.45
CA ASP A 46 -1.80 -27.64 3.90
C ASP A 46 -2.85 -26.77 4.61
N GLY A 47 -3.23 -27.13 5.82
CA GLY A 47 -4.24 -26.42 6.60
C GLY A 47 -5.68 -26.88 6.40
N LYS A 48 -6.63 -25.95 6.57
CA LYS A 48 -8.05 -26.11 6.24
C LYS A 48 -8.65 -24.76 5.84
N TYR A 49 -9.75 -24.80 5.08
CA TYR A 49 -10.61 -23.64 4.90
C TYR A 49 -12.08 -24.03 5.07
N LYS A 50 -12.93 -23.03 5.29
CA LYS A 50 -14.40 -23.16 5.31
C LYS A 50 -15.03 -21.85 4.89
N THR A 51 -16.25 -21.89 4.41
CA THR A 51 -16.99 -20.68 4.06
C THR A 51 -17.68 -20.05 5.28
N THR A 52 -17.98 -18.76 5.20
CA THR A 52 -18.75 -18.03 6.23
C THR A 52 -19.65 -16.98 5.58
N THR A 53 -20.83 -16.77 6.16
CA THR A 53 -21.80 -15.72 5.78
C THR A 53 -21.87 -14.57 6.78
N HIS A 54 -21.06 -14.60 7.85
CA HIS A 54 -21.13 -13.63 8.95
C HIS A 54 -20.22 -12.43 8.75
N ASP A 55 -19.08 -12.64 8.08
CA ASP A 55 -18.02 -11.66 7.92
C ASP A 55 -17.58 -11.74 6.48
N VAL A 56 -18.24 -10.92 5.67
CA VAL A 56 -18.21 -10.99 4.21
C VAL A 56 -17.67 -9.69 3.67
N PHE A 57 -16.69 -9.73 2.77
CA PHE A 57 -16.19 -8.52 2.13
C PHE A 57 -17.15 -8.05 1.04
N GLN A 58 -17.54 -8.95 0.14
CA GLN A 58 -18.48 -8.67 -0.94
C GLN A 58 -19.37 -9.89 -1.19
N GLY A 59 -20.63 -9.67 -1.56
CA GLY A 59 -21.56 -10.76 -1.84
C GLY A 59 -22.20 -11.32 -0.57
N THR A 60 -22.25 -12.64 -0.45
CA THR A 60 -22.91 -13.38 0.62
C THR A 60 -21.99 -14.33 1.39
N GLN A 61 -20.77 -14.57 0.88
CA GLN A 61 -19.85 -15.55 1.41
C GLN A 61 -18.39 -15.13 1.29
N SER A 62 -17.58 -15.40 2.31
CA SER A 62 -16.11 -15.35 2.22
C SER A 62 -15.47 -16.66 2.68
N LEU A 63 -14.18 -16.82 2.41
CA LEU A 63 -13.41 -18.01 2.79
C LEU A 63 -12.58 -17.76 4.05
N VAL A 64 -12.82 -18.54 5.10
CA VAL A 64 -11.99 -18.59 6.30
C VAL A 64 -10.88 -19.61 6.09
N VAL A 65 -9.62 -19.20 6.24
CA VAL A 65 -8.41 -20.03 6.07
C VAL A 65 -7.68 -20.14 7.42
N GLU A 66 -7.33 -21.36 7.80
CA GLU A 66 -6.74 -21.69 9.10
C GLU A 66 -5.63 -22.75 8.96
N PRO A 67 -4.62 -22.75 9.85
CA PRO A 67 -3.61 -23.81 9.86
C PRO A 67 -4.22 -25.15 10.27
N GLY A 68 -3.53 -26.23 9.91
CA GLY A 68 -3.96 -27.59 10.22
C GLY A 68 -3.77 -27.90 11.70
N THR A 69 -4.63 -28.74 12.29
CA THR A 69 -4.57 -29.09 13.72
C THR A 69 -3.30 -29.87 14.13
N SER A 70 -2.53 -30.36 13.15
CA SER A 70 -1.28 -31.11 13.37
C SER A 70 -0.11 -30.54 12.54
N ALA A 71 -0.24 -29.30 12.07
CA ALA A 71 0.77 -28.69 11.22
C ALA A 71 2.06 -28.40 12.03
N LYS A 72 3.22 -28.72 11.44
CA LYS A 72 4.53 -28.44 12.04
C LYS A 72 4.86 -26.95 12.06
N GLN A 73 4.22 -26.19 11.19
CA GLN A 73 4.26 -24.72 11.16
C GLN A 73 2.84 -24.19 11.07
N PRO A 74 2.53 -23.04 11.67
CA PRO A 74 1.20 -22.46 11.60
C PRO A 74 1.01 -21.76 10.24
N VAL A 75 0.90 -22.54 9.17
CA VAL A 75 0.60 -22.03 7.82
C VAL A 75 -0.57 -22.80 7.21
N ALA A 76 -1.26 -22.15 6.29
CA ALA A 76 -2.26 -22.73 5.43
C ALA A 76 -1.89 -22.46 3.97
N LYS A 77 -2.04 -23.46 3.11
CA LYS A 77 -1.67 -23.40 1.69
C LYS A 77 -2.84 -23.87 0.85
N ILE A 78 -3.44 -22.94 0.12
CA ILE A 78 -4.56 -23.21 -0.79
C ILE A 78 -4.15 -22.88 -2.22
N PHE A 79 -4.83 -23.46 -3.20
CA PHE A 79 -4.55 -23.19 -4.60
C PHE A 79 -5.80 -23.23 -5.46
N LYS A 80 -5.77 -22.51 -6.58
CA LYS A 80 -6.77 -22.54 -7.63
C LYS A 80 -6.08 -22.91 -8.93
N SER A 81 -6.50 -24.01 -9.54
CA SER A 81 -6.09 -24.40 -10.89
C SER A 81 -7.06 -23.79 -11.90
N PHE A 82 -6.54 -23.32 -13.04
CA PHE A 82 -7.33 -22.79 -14.14
C PHE A 82 -7.54 -23.81 -15.28
N TYR A 83 -6.94 -25.00 -15.19
CA TYR A 83 -7.05 -26.05 -16.20
C TYR A 83 -8.52 -26.47 -16.44
N PRO A 84 -8.94 -26.74 -17.71
CA PRO A 84 -8.13 -26.74 -18.94
C PRO A 84 -7.87 -25.37 -19.56
N ASP A 85 -8.45 -24.31 -18.99
CA ASP A 85 -8.24 -22.93 -19.42
C ASP A 85 -6.98 -22.32 -18.79
N THR A 86 -6.78 -21.02 -18.98
CA THR A 86 -5.75 -20.21 -18.33
C THR A 86 -6.31 -18.86 -17.88
N LEU A 87 -5.63 -18.23 -16.94
CA LEU A 87 -5.89 -16.85 -16.57
C LEU A 87 -4.93 -15.91 -17.32
N ASP A 88 -5.48 -15.01 -18.13
CA ASP A 88 -4.71 -13.96 -18.79
C ASP A 88 -4.54 -12.72 -17.88
N LEU A 89 -3.28 -12.47 -17.50
CA LEU A 89 -2.76 -11.34 -16.73
C LEU A 89 -1.74 -10.51 -17.52
N SER A 90 -1.63 -10.69 -18.85
CA SER A 90 -0.72 -9.92 -19.71
C SER A 90 -0.88 -8.41 -19.51
N LYS A 91 -2.12 -7.95 -19.29
CA LYS A 91 -2.49 -6.55 -19.08
C LYS A 91 -3.07 -6.24 -17.69
N HIS A 92 -2.95 -7.16 -16.74
CA HIS A 92 -3.54 -7.00 -15.41
C HIS A 92 -2.59 -7.39 -14.28
N ASP A 93 -2.68 -6.70 -13.16
CA ASP A 93 -2.16 -7.14 -11.87
C ASP A 93 -3.28 -7.82 -11.06
N LEU A 94 -2.92 -8.53 -9.99
CA LEU A 94 -3.90 -9.11 -9.08
C LEU A 94 -4.04 -8.28 -7.80
N SER A 95 -5.24 -8.29 -7.21
CA SER A 95 -5.51 -7.78 -5.87
C SER A 95 -6.42 -8.75 -5.10
N LEU A 96 -6.32 -8.74 -3.77
CA LEU A 96 -7.07 -9.63 -2.89
C LEU A 96 -7.60 -8.84 -1.69
N ALA A 97 -8.83 -9.13 -1.26
CA ALA A 97 -9.34 -8.67 0.03
C ALA A 97 -9.05 -9.70 1.11
N VAL A 98 -8.56 -9.25 2.26
CA VAL A 98 -8.28 -10.09 3.42
C VAL A 98 -8.72 -9.43 4.70
N LYS A 99 -9.01 -10.24 5.72
CA LYS A 99 -9.22 -9.79 7.09
C LYS A 99 -8.54 -10.74 8.06
N VAL A 100 -7.86 -10.20 9.06
CA VAL A 100 -7.30 -10.98 10.16
C VAL A 100 -8.26 -10.91 11.33
N ASN A 101 -8.94 -12.01 11.67
CA ASN A 101 -9.99 -12.00 12.70
C ASN A 101 -9.47 -11.78 14.11
N LYS A 102 -8.18 -12.00 14.33
CA LYS A 102 -7.48 -11.69 15.58
C LYS A 102 -6.18 -10.98 15.21
N PRO A 103 -6.04 -9.68 15.56
CA PRO A 103 -4.81 -8.91 15.40
C PRO A 103 -3.54 -9.74 15.60
N GLU A 104 -2.83 -9.99 14.52
CA GLU A 104 -1.59 -10.78 14.45
C GLU A 104 -0.79 -10.30 13.24
N ASP A 105 0.54 -10.35 13.31
CA ASP A 105 1.38 -10.06 12.14
C ASP A 105 1.29 -11.25 11.16
N ILE A 106 0.55 -11.06 10.06
CA ILE A 106 0.31 -12.11 9.07
C ILE A 106 1.16 -11.88 7.82
N LYS A 107 1.86 -12.93 7.39
CA LYS A 107 2.47 -13.00 6.06
C LYS A 107 1.52 -13.70 5.10
N ILE A 108 1.28 -13.06 3.96
CA ILE A 108 0.56 -13.65 2.83
C ILE A 108 1.54 -13.73 1.67
N SER A 109 1.78 -14.93 1.17
CA SER A 109 2.59 -15.16 -0.02
C SER A 109 1.75 -15.77 -1.12
N ALA A 110 1.99 -15.37 -2.36
CA ALA A 110 1.36 -15.99 -3.52
C ALA A 110 2.41 -16.50 -4.53
N GLU A 111 2.13 -17.64 -5.15
CA GLU A 111 2.86 -18.14 -6.33
C GLU A 111 1.91 -18.07 -7.53
N ILE A 112 2.32 -17.36 -8.58
CA ILE A 112 1.57 -17.22 -9.82
C ILE A 112 2.29 -18.03 -10.89
N ILE A 113 1.80 -19.24 -11.14
CA ILE A 113 2.47 -20.23 -12.00
C ILE A 113 2.00 -20.02 -13.43
N ALA A 114 2.95 -19.80 -14.35
CA ALA A 114 2.65 -19.34 -15.70
C ALA A 114 3.69 -19.84 -16.73
N PRO A 115 3.46 -20.94 -17.46
CA PRO A 115 2.37 -21.92 -17.33
C PRO A 115 2.74 -23.12 -16.46
N ALA A 116 3.97 -23.21 -15.96
CA ALA A 116 4.49 -24.36 -15.22
C ALA A 116 5.39 -23.90 -14.08
N LYS A 117 5.58 -24.73 -13.06
CA LYS A 117 6.30 -24.36 -11.82
C LYS A 117 7.74 -23.88 -12.01
N SER A 118 8.37 -24.20 -13.14
CA SER A 118 9.69 -23.68 -13.51
C SER A 118 9.68 -22.20 -13.91
N SER A 119 8.49 -21.64 -14.16
CA SER A 119 8.22 -20.26 -14.58
C SER A 119 7.10 -19.66 -13.75
N MET A 120 7.44 -18.79 -12.79
CA MET A 120 6.46 -18.20 -11.88
C MET A 120 6.89 -16.84 -11.35
N LEU A 121 5.88 -16.08 -10.90
CA LEU A 121 6.07 -14.90 -10.08
C LEU A 121 5.71 -15.22 -8.63
N THR A 122 6.42 -14.61 -7.69
CA THR A 122 6.11 -14.70 -6.27
C THR A 122 5.70 -13.33 -5.73
N SER A 123 4.76 -13.32 -4.80
CA SER A 123 4.36 -12.14 -4.03
C SER A 123 4.55 -12.43 -2.55
N THR A 124 4.93 -11.40 -1.79
CA THR A 124 4.91 -11.40 -0.33
C THR A 124 4.31 -10.11 0.19
N ARG A 125 3.36 -10.26 1.12
CA ARG A 125 2.65 -9.18 1.80
C ARG A 125 2.61 -9.40 3.30
N TYR A 126 2.62 -8.30 4.03
CA TYR A 126 2.55 -8.28 5.49
C TYR A 126 1.32 -7.48 5.90
N ILE A 127 0.46 -8.09 6.72
CA ILE A 127 -0.67 -7.43 7.34
C ILE A 127 -0.26 -7.04 8.76
N PRO A 128 -0.36 -5.75 9.14
CA PRO A 128 0.17 -5.26 10.41
C PRO A 128 -0.67 -5.70 11.61
N LEU A 129 0.00 -5.92 12.75
CA LEU A 129 -0.57 -6.46 13.98
C LEU A 129 -1.95 -5.94 14.36
N GLU A 130 -2.18 -4.62 14.44
CA GLU A 130 -3.46 -4.07 14.90
C GLU A 130 -4.59 -4.07 13.86
N LEU A 131 -4.37 -4.51 12.62
CA LEU A 131 -5.41 -4.47 11.60
C LEU A 131 -6.44 -5.56 11.83
N ASP A 132 -7.64 -5.14 12.22
CA ASP A 132 -8.75 -5.97 12.68
C ASP A 132 -9.99 -5.95 11.77
N GLY A 133 -9.89 -5.31 10.60
CA GLY A 133 -10.94 -5.27 9.59
C GLY A 133 -10.45 -5.69 8.20
N TRP A 134 -11.34 -5.53 7.22
CA TRP A 134 -11.05 -5.90 5.84
C TRP A 134 -10.13 -4.88 5.17
N VAL A 135 -9.14 -5.40 4.45
CA VAL A 135 -8.25 -4.62 3.62
C VAL A 135 -8.08 -5.29 2.27
N ARG A 136 -8.16 -4.49 1.20
CA ARG A 136 -7.70 -4.89 -0.12
C ARG A 136 -6.27 -4.44 -0.32
N PHE A 137 -5.44 -5.29 -0.92
CA PHE A 137 -4.08 -4.92 -1.34
C PHE A 137 -3.77 -5.47 -2.73
N ASP A 138 -2.86 -4.77 -3.43
CA ASP A 138 -2.27 -5.28 -4.67
C ASP A 138 -1.31 -6.41 -4.32
N LEU A 139 -1.43 -7.55 -4.99
CA LEU A 139 -0.57 -8.71 -4.73
C LEU A 139 0.89 -8.37 -5.00
N GLY A 140 1.20 -7.73 -6.13
CA GLY A 140 2.52 -7.25 -6.55
C GLY A 140 3.70 -8.23 -6.44
N TYR A 141 4.57 -8.23 -7.44
CA TYR A 141 5.51 -9.32 -7.59
C TYR A 141 6.87 -8.97 -6.96
N THR A 142 7.25 -9.75 -5.96
CA THR A 142 8.48 -9.59 -5.18
C THR A 142 9.60 -10.52 -5.63
N GLY A 143 9.36 -11.32 -6.67
CA GLY A 143 10.33 -12.25 -7.20
C GLY A 143 9.84 -12.94 -8.48
N LYS A 144 10.81 -13.37 -9.29
CA LYS A 144 10.61 -14.06 -10.56
C LYS A 144 11.49 -15.31 -10.60
N THR A 145 10.94 -16.43 -11.06
CA THR A 145 11.68 -17.65 -11.39
C THR A 145 11.38 -18.02 -12.83
N GLY A 146 12.43 -18.31 -13.61
CA GLY A 146 12.29 -18.61 -15.05
C GLY A 146 11.69 -17.45 -15.84
N GLU A 147 10.99 -17.77 -16.92
CA GLU A 147 10.33 -16.79 -17.81
C GLU A 147 8.82 -17.03 -17.81
N PRO A 148 8.07 -16.45 -16.86
CA PRO A 148 6.63 -16.60 -16.78
C PRO A 148 5.89 -15.96 -17.95
N THR A 149 4.97 -16.70 -18.56
CA THR A 149 4.13 -16.21 -19.68
C THR A 149 2.76 -15.79 -19.16
N MET A 150 2.55 -14.48 -18.97
CA MET A 150 1.42 -13.96 -18.19
C MET A 150 0.04 -14.07 -18.86
N ASP A 151 -0.05 -14.44 -20.13
CA ASP A 151 -1.34 -14.79 -20.78
C ASP A 151 -1.81 -16.23 -20.47
N SER A 152 -0.95 -17.03 -19.83
CA SER A 152 -1.10 -18.46 -19.67
C SER A 152 -0.89 -18.89 -18.20
N VAL A 153 -1.43 -18.12 -17.25
CA VAL A 153 -1.37 -18.47 -15.83
C VAL A 153 -2.22 -19.73 -15.60
N SER A 154 -1.59 -20.80 -15.12
CA SER A 154 -2.23 -22.10 -14.93
C SER A 154 -2.73 -22.32 -13.51
N GLU A 155 -2.07 -21.71 -12.52
CA GLU A 155 -2.36 -21.94 -11.10
C GLU A 155 -1.96 -20.72 -10.27
N ILE A 156 -2.81 -20.37 -9.31
CA ILE A 156 -2.49 -19.42 -8.22
C ILE A 156 -2.45 -20.20 -6.92
N ARG A 157 -1.40 -20.00 -6.13
CA ARG A 157 -1.27 -20.56 -4.79
C ARG A 157 -1.20 -19.43 -3.78
N LEU A 158 -1.87 -19.61 -2.65
CA LEU A 158 -1.78 -18.72 -1.51
C LEU A 158 -1.22 -19.50 -0.33
N GLN A 159 -0.18 -18.96 0.30
CA GLN A 159 0.33 -19.39 1.58
C GLN A 159 0.07 -18.29 2.59
N ILE A 160 -0.68 -18.60 3.64
CA ILE A 160 -1.12 -17.67 4.67
C ILE A 160 -0.64 -18.21 6.01
N GLY A 161 -0.07 -17.34 6.84
CA GLY A 161 0.20 -17.66 8.24
C GLY A 161 1.00 -16.56 8.91
N PRO A 162 0.98 -16.51 10.24
CA PRO A 162 1.81 -15.59 10.98
C PRO A 162 3.26 -16.01 10.85
N ILE A 163 4.10 -15.11 11.32
CA ILE A 163 5.51 -15.42 11.49
C ILE A 163 5.64 -16.51 12.59
N ASP A 164 4.86 -16.44 13.69
CA ASP A 164 5.08 -17.29 14.87
C ASP A 164 3.85 -17.94 15.60
N ASN A 165 2.58 -17.56 15.31
CA ASN A 165 1.41 -17.90 16.18
C ASN A 165 0.26 -18.70 15.52
N GLN A 166 -0.87 -18.94 16.21
CA GLN A 166 -2.11 -19.44 15.55
C GLN A 166 -2.93 -18.29 14.96
N PHE A 167 -3.59 -18.50 13.83
CA PHE A 167 -4.33 -17.46 13.12
C PHE A 167 -5.67 -17.93 12.54
N GLN A 168 -6.52 -16.96 12.22
CA GLN A 168 -7.68 -17.11 11.37
C GLN A 168 -7.73 -15.91 10.42
N VAL A 169 -7.57 -16.17 9.13
CA VAL A 169 -7.58 -15.15 8.07
C VAL A 169 -8.76 -15.43 7.16
N LEU A 170 -9.51 -14.38 6.84
CA LEU A 170 -10.54 -14.43 5.83
C LEU A 170 -9.97 -13.87 4.55
N ILE A 171 -10.34 -14.48 3.43
CA ILE A 171 -10.03 -13.99 2.09
C ILE A 171 -11.32 -13.89 1.28
N ASP A 172 -11.35 -12.90 0.40
CA ASP A 172 -12.47 -12.65 -0.50
C ASP A 172 -12.04 -11.84 -1.74
N ASP A 173 -12.88 -11.85 -2.77
CA ASP A 173 -12.85 -10.96 -3.93
C ASP A 173 -11.44 -10.83 -4.56
N LEU A 174 -10.92 -11.95 -5.07
CA LEU A 174 -9.70 -11.98 -5.88
C LEU A 174 -10.02 -11.36 -7.23
N ARG A 175 -9.33 -10.27 -7.56
CA ARG A 175 -9.56 -9.52 -8.80
C ARG A 175 -8.30 -9.38 -9.63
N LYS A 176 -8.49 -9.27 -10.94
CA LYS A 176 -7.48 -8.73 -11.84
C LYS A 176 -7.81 -7.29 -12.21
N ILE A 177 -6.85 -6.39 -12.06
CA ILE A 177 -6.97 -4.95 -12.26
C ILE A 177 -6.05 -4.52 -13.40
N PRO A 178 -6.46 -3.58 -14.27
CA PRO A 178 -5.58 -3.09 -15.34
C PRO A 178 -4.23 -2.64 -14.78
N LYS A 179 -3.14 -3.04 -15.45
CA LYS A 179 -1.78 -2.59 -15.11
C LYS A 179 -1.38 -1.39 -15.97
N ALA A 180 -0.40 -0.63 -15.49
CA ALA A 180 0.17 0.48 -16.26
C ALA A 180 0.95 -0.04 -17.47
N THR A 181 1.19 0.85 -18.43
CA THR A 181 2.08 0.56 -19.57
C THR A 181 3.55 0.76 -19.24
N LYS A 182 3.86 1.39 -18.11
CA LYS A 182 5.20 1.70 -17.62
C LYS A 182 5.25 1.64 -16.10
N GLY A 183 6.37 1.16 -15.54
CA GLY A 183 6.59 1.11 -14.09
C GLY A 183 6.79 2.50 -13.49
N LYS A 184 6.63 2.61 -12.17
CA LYS A 184 6.78 3.89 -11.45
C LYS A 184 7.59 3.71 -10.17
N VAL A 185 8.33 4.74 -9.77
CA VAL A 185 9.09 4.78 -8.52
C VAL A 185 8.76 6.05 -7.74
N MET A 186 8.61 5.91 -6.43
CA MET A 186 8.48 7.03 -5.49
C MET A 186 9.59 6.96 -4.45
N PHE A 187 10.24 8.10 -4.21
CA PHE A 187 11.13 8.29 -3.08
C PHE A 187 10.41 9.03 -1.95
N GLN A 188 10.38 8.43 -0.75
CA GLN A 188 9.74 9.00 0.43
C GLN A 188 10.73 9.06 1.60
N PHE A 189 10.77 10.20 2.28
CA PHE A 189 11.65 10.45 3.42
C PHE A 189 10.79 10.78 4.65
N ASP A 190 10.79 9.90 5.63
CA ASP A 190 9.88 10.00 6.78
C ASP A 190 10.42 10.94 7.87
N ASP A 191 9.53 11.31 8.78
CA ASP A 191 9.76 12.11 9.98
C ASP A 191 10.25 13.56 9.80
N GLY A 192 10.41 14.04 8.56
CA GLY A 192 10.88 15.39 8.28
C GLY A 192 12.31 15.65 8.79
N HIS A 193 13.17 14.63 8.75
CA HIS A 193 14.59 14.80 9.09
C HIS A 193 15.30 15.73 8.12
N ILE A 194 16.20 16.57 8.63
CA ILE A 194 16.95 17.56 7.84
C ILE A 194 17.80 16.91 6.74
N THR A 195 18.23 15.66 6.92
CA THR A 195 19.04 14.92 5.95
C THR A 195 18.28 14.58 4.67
N ALA A 196 16.95 14.62 4.67
CA ALA A 196 16.18 14.59 3.42
C ALA A 196 16.48 15.81 2.53
N TYR A 197 16.69 16.99 3.12
CA TYR A 197 17.07 18.21 2.41
C TYR A 197 18.58 18.29 2.14
N GLU A 198 19.42 17.91 3.10
CA GLU A 198 20.89 18.08 2.97
C GLU A 198 21.54 17.00 2.10
N GLU A 199 21.01 15.78 2.11
CA GLU A 199 21.61 14.62 1.44
C GLU A 199 20.77 14.17 0.24
N ALA A 200 19.48 13.86 0.44
CA ALA A 200 18.67 13.27 -0.62
C ALA A 200 18.25 14.26 -1.71
N TYR A 201 17.83 15.46 -1.31
CA TYR A 201 17.34 16.46 -2.25
C TYR A 201 18.36 16.81 -3.33
N PRO A 202 19.65 17.12 -3.02
CA PRO A 202 20.66 17.37 -4.05
C PRO A 202 20.88 16.19 -5.01
N ILE A 203 20.87 14.95 -4.50
CA ILE A 203 21.09 13.74 -5.31
C ILE A 203 19.96 13.55 -6.33
N LEU A 204 18.71 13.75 -5.91
CA LEU A 204 17.56 13.59 -6.79
C LEU A 204 17.38 14.81 -7.72
N ASP A 205 17.66 16.02 -7.24
CA ASP A 205 17.59 17.26 -8.03
C ASP A 205 18.59 17.26 -9.20
N GLU A 206 19.80 16.71 -9.03
CA GLU A 206 20.76 16.53 -10.12
C GLU A 206 20.18 15.72 -11.30
N LYS A 207 19.22 14.84 -11.01
CA LYS A 207 18.51 14.03 -12.01
C LYS A 207 17.18 14.64 -12.46
N GLY A 208 16.75 15.76 -11.86
CA GLY A 208 15.42 16.34 -12.05
C GLY A 208 14.31 15.44 -11.49
N TRP A 209 14.62 14.64 -10.48
CA TRP A 209 13.69 13.67 -9.89
C TRP A 209 13.02 14.25 -8.65
N PRO A 210 11.68 14.22 -8.56
CA PRO A 210 11.00 14.66 -7.36
C PRO A 210 10.98 13.56 -6.29
N GLY A 211 10.80 13.99 -5.05
CA GLY A 211 10.59 13.10 -3.90
C GLY A 211 9.42 13.59 -3.04
N SER A 212 9.28 12.98 -1.87
CA SER A 212 8.33 13.46 -0.86
C SER A 212 8.89 13.33 0.55
N ILE A 213 8.49 14.24 1.42
CA ILE A 213 8.87 14.24 2.83
C ILE A 213 7.61 14.07 3.69
N ALA A 214 7.60 13.05 4.54
CA ALA A 214 6.52 12.84 5.51
C ALA A 214 6.76 13.71 6.75
N VAL A 215 6.02 14.80 6.85
CA VAL A 215 6.21 15.87 7.84
C VAL A 215 5.43 15.58 9.11
N VAL A 216 6.13 15.55 10.25
CA VAL A 216 5.53 15.59 11.59
C VAL A 216 5.41 17.05 12.02
N PRO A 217 4.20 17.64 12.10
CA PRO A 217 4.04 19.09 12.33
C PRO A 217 4.77 19.63 13.55
N ASP A 218 4.74 18.88 14.66
CA ASP A 218 5.33 19.30 15.94
C ASP A 218 6.88 19.22 15.95
N ALA A 219 7.49 18.61 14.93
CA ALA A 219 8.93 18.45 14.81
C ALA A 219 9.59 19.54 13.93
N VAL A 220 8.85 20.14 13.00
CA VAL A 220 9.38 21.14 12.06
C VAL A 220 10.08 22.29 12.78
N ASN A 221 11.19 22.76 12.20
CA ASN A 221 12.09 23.76 12.79
C ASN A 221 12.83 23.28 14.07
N GLY A 222 12.78 21.99 14.39
CA GLY A 222 13.67 21.35 15.36
C GLY A 222 15.11 21.24 14.83
N ASN A 223 16.07 20.97 15.72
CA ASN A 223 17.50 20.96 15.38
C ASN A 223 17.90 19.93 14.31
N ASP A 224 17.22 18.78 14.26
CA ASP A 224 17.45 17.67 13.34
C ASP A 224 16.36 17.55 12.27
N ARG A 225 15.55 18.60 12.10
CA ARG A 225 14.34 18.61 11.28
C ARG A 225 14.40 19.67 10.20
N VAL A 226 13.69 19.42 9.12
CA VAL A 226 13.51 20.42 8.07
C VAL A 226 12.86 21.68 8.64
N THR A 227 13.27 22.82 8.09
CA THR A 227 12.64 24.11 8.38
C THR A 227 11.50 24.39 7.42
N ASP A 228 10.64 25.34 7.77
CA ASP A 228 9.62 25.84 6.85
C ASP A 228 10.22 26.32 5.52
N GLN A 229 11.39 26.98 5.55
CA GLN A 229 12.06 27.47 4.35
C GLN A 229 12.55 26.33 3.46
N MET A 230 13.18 25.30 4.04
CA MET A 230 13.64 24.12 3.31
C MET A 230 12.47 23.40 2.63
N MET A 231 11.35 23.23 3.33
CA MET A 231 10.15 22.62 2.75
C MET A 231 9.59 23.45 1.58
N GLN A 232 9.59 24.79 1.68
CA GLN A 232 9.16 25.65 0.57
C GLN A 232 10.06 25.54 -0.65
N GLU A 233 11.37 25.47 -0.44
CA GLU A 233 12.34 25.31 -1.53
C GLU A 233 12.10 24.00 -2.30
N MET A 234 12.07 22.86 -1.60
CA MET A 234 11.79 21.57 -2.22
C MET A 234 10.40 21.54 -2.87
N GLY A 235 9.39 22.12 -2.22
CA GLY A 235 8.04 22.19 -2.75
C GLY A 235 7.93 22.99 -4.05
N ASN A 236 8.73 24.05 -4.21
CA ASN A 236 8.79 24.82 -5.45
C ASN A 236 9.44 24.03 -6.60
N GLU A 237 10.34 23.10 -6.28
CA GLU A 237 10.93 22.16 -7.24
C GLU A 237 10.10 20.87 -7.41
N GLY A 238 8.85 20.87 -6.96
CA GLY A 238 7.89 19.81 -7.25
C GLY A 238 7.89 18.63 -6.27
N TRP A 239 8.60 18.72 -5.14
CA TRP A 239 8.49 17.72 -4.08
C TRP A 239 7.16 17.84 -3.32
N ASP A 240 6.65 16.71 -2.85
CA ASP A 240 5.46 16.67 -2.01
C ASP A 240 5.81 16.68 -0.51
N MET A 241 5.25 17.63 0.24
CA MET A 241 5.27 17.58 1.71
C MET A 241 4.00 16.87 2.19
N ILE A 242 4.14 15.62 2.60
CA ILE A 242 3.00 14.73 2.95
C ILE A 242 2.84 14.61 4.47
N GLY A 243 1.65 14.23 4.93
CA GLY A 243 1.35 14.17 6.35
C GLY A 243 2.02 12.99 7.06
N HIS A 244 2.52 13.23 8.26
CA HIS A 244 2.96 12.19 9.18
C HIS A 244 2.57 12.52 10.63
N ALA A 245 2.79 11.57 11.54
CA ALA A 245 2.54 11.74 12.97
C ALA A 245 3.59 10.99 13.78
N SER A 246 3.79 11.35 15.05
CA SER A 246 4.72 10.63 15.95
C SER A 246 4.04 9.57 16.82
N GLU A 247 2.72 9.68 16.99
CA GLU A 247 1.96 8.81 17.88
C GLU A 247 1.54 7.50 17.20
N LEU A 248 1.64 6.38 17.92
CA LEU A 248 1.11 5.09 17.49
C LEU A 248 -0.44 5.12 17.45
N LEU A 249 -1.00 5.41 16.27
CA LEU A 249 -2.44 5.68 16.08
C LEU A 249 -3.35 4.58 16.62
N PRO A 250 -3.10 3.27 16.40
CA PRO A 250 -3.99 2.21 16.89
C PRO A 250 -4.13 2.14 18.42
N LYS A 251 -3.24 2.78 19.19
CA LYS A 251 -3.33 2.86 20.66
C LYS A 251 -4.13 4.07 21.15
N ARG A 252 -4.67 4.87 20.24
CA ARG A 252 -5.47 6.07 20.56
C ARG A 252 -6.95 5.83 20.24
N SER A 253 -7.81 6.54 20.96
CA SER A 253 -9.24 6.57 20.65
C SER A 253 -9.49 7.21 19.27
N GLU A 254 -10.58 6.83 18.61
CA GLU A 254 -10.96 7.38 17.30
C GLU A 254 -10.93 8.93 17.27
N PRO A 255 -11.51 9.67 18.23
CA PRO A 255 -11.47 11.14 18.19
C PRO A 255 -10.04 11.70 18.25
N LYS A 256 -9.12 11.02 18.96
CA LYS A 256 -7.72 11.43 19.05
C LYS A 256 -6.97 11.08 17.76
N GLN A 257 -7.21 9.92 17.16
CA GLN A 257 -6.66 9.57 15.84
C GLN A 257 -7.09 10.60 14.79
N ARG A 258 -8.39 10.90 14.71
CA ARG A 258 -8.96 11.89 13.79
C ARG A 258 -8.31 13.26 13.96
N ARG A 259 -8.18 13.71 15.21
CA ARG A 259 -7.52 15.00 15.52
C ARG A 259 -6.07 15.03 15.03
N ILE A 260 -5.29 13.97 15.28
CA ILE A 260 -3.89 13.89 14.84
C ILE A 260 -3.80 13.98 13.31
N LEU A 261 -4.63 13.21 12.60
CA LEU A 261 -4.67 13.17 11.14
C LEU A 261 -5.08 14.53 10.54
N GLN A 262 -6.14 15.16 11.08
CA GLN A 262 -6.57 16.49 10.67
C GLN A 262 -5.53 17.57 10.96
N GLN A 263 -4.81 17.47 12.08
CA GLN A 263 -3.72 18.40 12.39
C GLN A 263 -2.59 18.30 11.38
N ALA A 264 -2.20 17.09 10.98
CA ALA A 264 -1.18 16.88 9.95
C ALA A 264 -1.60 17.49 8.60
N GLN A 265 -2.82 17.18 8.12
CA GLN A 265 -3.36 17.74 6.90
C GLN A 265 -3.46 19.28 6.94
N GLN A 266 -4.02 19.82 8.03
CA GLN A 266 -4.27 21.25 8.17
C GLN A 266 -2.96 22.04 8.23
N TYR A 267 -1.95 21.50 8.92
CA TYR A 267 -0.62 22.12 8.99
C TYR A 267 -0.06 22.31 7.58
N LEU A 268 -0.02 21.25 6.77
CA LEU A 268 0.49 21.29 5.40
C LEU A 268 -0.32 22.24 4.51
N SER A 269 -1.65 22.19 4.63
CA SER A 269 -2.56 23.06 3.87
C SER A 269 -2.34 24.55 4.18
N VAL A 270 -2.16 24.90 5.46
CA VAL A 270 -1.90 26.29 5.90
C VAL A 270 -0.52 26.76 5.45
N LYS A 271 0.46 25.86 5.41
CA LYS A 271 1.81 26.14 4.91
C LYS A 271 1.89 26.21 3.38
N GLY A 272 0.80 25.93 2.67
CA GLY A 272 0.71 26.04 1.21
C GLY A 272 0.97 24.74 0.46
N PHE A 273 1.29 23.64 1.15
CA PHE A 273 1.54 22.32 0.57
C PHE A 273 0.24 21.56 0.30
N LYS A 274 -0.66 22.15 -0.47
CA LYS A 274 -2.02 21.60 -0.71
C LYS A 274 -2.00 20.24 -1.41
N ASN A 275 -1.09 20.04 -2.35
CA ASN A 275 -0.93 18.79 -3.08
C ASN A 275 -0.51 17.68 -2.11
N GLY A 276 0.60 17.89 -1.40
CA GLY A 276 1.09 16.98 -0.36
C GLY A 276 0.13 16.73 0.80
N ALA A 277 -0.70 17.71 1.20
CA ALA A 277 -1.71 17.56 2.26
C ALA A 277 -2.80 16.52 1.98
N ARG A 278 -2.88 15.98 0.75
CA ARG A 278 -3.77 14.88 0.37
C ARG A 278 -3.20 13.50 0.70
N HIS A 279 -1.98 13.41 1.23
CA HIS A 279 -1.28 12.16 1.41
C HIS A 279 -0.81 11.99 2.86
N PHE A 280 -0.79 10.75 3.34
CA PHE A 280 -0.37 10.45 4.71
C PHE A 280 0.48 9.18 4.79
N VAL A 281 1.53 9.20 5.60
CA VAL A 281 2.30 8.01 5.98
C VAL A 281 1.89 7.57 7.38
N ALA A 282 1.53 6.30 7.55
CA ALA A 282 1.16 5.76 8.85
C ALA A 282 2.41 5.56 9.75
N PRO A 283 2.44 6.15 10.97
CA PRO A 283 3.58 6.00 11.87
C PRO A 283 3.80 4.55 12.28
N TYR A 284 5.08 4.16 12.33
CA TYR A 284 5.52 2.79 12.61
C TYR A 284 4.97 1.74 11.64
N SER A 285 4.31 2.16 10.54
CA SER A 285 3.52 1.28 9.65
C SER A 285 2.40 0.51 10.35
N ARG A 286 1.84 1.08 11.43
CA ARG A 286 0.83 0.42 12.27
C ARG A 286 -0.51 1.12 12.14
N VAL A 287 -1.53 0.35 11.78
CA VAL A 287 -2.91 0.80 11.56
C VAL A 287 -3.88 -0.23 12.13
N ASN A 288 -5.05 0.24 12.59
CA ASN A 288 -6.23 -0.61 12.76
C ASN A 288 -7.32 -0.18 11.77
N GLN A 289 -8.48 -0.84 11.77
CA GLN A 289 -9.54 -0.48 10.82
C GLN A 289 -10.00 0.98 10.98
N THR A 290 -10.08 1.48 12.22
CA THR A 290 -10.39 2.88 12.48
C THR A 290 -9.38 3.82 11.83
N THR A 291 -8.08 3.53 11.97
CA THR A 291 -7.02 4.35 11.36
C THR A 291 -7.16 4.38 9.83
N LEU A 292 -7.37 3.23 9.19
CA LEU A 292 -7.53 3.17 7.73
C LEU A 292 -8.77 3.93 7.24
N ASN A 293 -9.91 3.78 7.92
CA ASN A 293 -11.12 4.53 7.58
C ASN A 293 -10.91 6.05 7.69
N LEU A 294 -10.18 6.49 8.72
CA LEU A 294 -9.87 7.91 8.88
C LEU A 294 -8.88 8.42 7.83
N ILE A 295 -7.91 7.59 7.42
CA ILE A 295 -7.02 7.93 6.31
C ILE A 295 -7.82 8.09 5.03
N ASP A 296 -8.72 7.15 4.72
CA ASP A 296 -9.59 7.19 3.53
C ASP A 296 -10.56 8.38 3.52
N GLU A 297 -10.99 8.83 4.69
CA GLU A 297 -11.87 9.99 4.83
C GLU A 297 -11.12 11.32 4.66
N ILE A 298 -9.89 11.41 5.17
CA ILE A 298 -9.16 12.68 5.30
C ILE A 298 -8.20 12.88 4.12
N PHE A 299 -7.58 11.82 3.63
CA PHE A 299 -6.54 11.82 2.62
C PHE A 299 -6.98 11.05 1.36
N GLU A 300 -6.33 11.31 0.24
CA GLU A 300 -6.53 10.57 -0.99
C GLU A 300 -5.62 9.33 -1.08
N THR A 301 -4.45 9.35 -0.41
CA THR A 301 -3.62 8.16 -0.27
C THR A 301 -2.99 8.00 1.12
N GLY A 302 -2.83 6.76 1.54
CA GLY A 302 -2.15 6.32 2.75
C GLY A 302 -1.01 5.36 2.43
N TYR A 303 0.13 5.52 3.11
CA TYR A 303 1.31 4.68 2.94
C TYR A 303 1.74 3.99 4.23
N LEU A 304 2.20 2.75 4.11
CA LEU A 304 2.76 1.96 5.22
C LEU A 304 3.68 0.85 4.70
N PHE A 305 4.48 0.25 5.56
CA PHE A 305 5.19 -0.99 5.22
C PHE A 305 4.20 -2.16 5.10
N GLY A 306 4.28 -2.89 4.00
CA GLY A 306 3.42 -4.05 3.73
C GLY A 306 3.95 -5.00 2.65
N GLY A 307 5.13 -4.73 2.10
CA GLY A 307 5.69 -5.39 0.91
C GLY A 307 5.32 -4.66 -0.38
N CYS A 308 6.32 -4.28 -1.17
CA CYS A 308 6.18 -3.65 -2.49
C CYS A 308 6.47 -4.69 -3.59
N PRO A 309 6.06 -4.52 -4.86
CA PRO A 309 5.52 -3.32 -5.52
C PRO A 309 3.98 -3.25 -5.54
N ASN A 310 3.36 -2.13 -5.90
CA ASN A 310 1.90 -1.94 -6.01
C ASN A 310 1.45 -1.80 -7.48
N ASN A 311 0.16 -1.70 -7.76
CA ASN A 311 -0.30 -1.37 -9.12
C ASN A 311 0.07 0.08 -9.48
N ALA A 312 0.84 0.27 -10.57
CA ALA A 312 1.31 1.59 -10.98
C ALA A 312 0.28 2.46 -11.69
N GLN A 313 -0.80 1.86 -12.19
CA GLN A 313 -1.87 2.66 -12.76
C GLN A 313 -2.62 3.34 -11.63
N HIS A 314 -3.36 2.57 -10.84
CA HIS A 314 -4.00 3.01 -9.60
C HIS A 314 -3.91 1.86 -8.59
N PRO A 315 -3.37 2.05 -7.37
CA PRO A 315 -3.42 1.02 -6.34
C PRO A 315 -4.85 0.56 -6.05
N SER A 316 -5.06 -0.72 -5.72
CA SER A 316 -6.41 -1.24 -5.40
C SER A 316 -6.99 -0.72 -4.09
N ASN A 317 -6.15 -0.17 -3.22
CA ASN A 317 -6.55 0.52 -2.02
C ASN A 317 -5.64 1.74 -1.80
N PRO A 318 -6.07 2.95 -2.19
CA PRO A 318 -5.28 4.17 -2.05
C PRO A 318 -4.85 4.45 -0.60
N SER A 319 -5.61 4.01 0.40
CA SER A 319 -5.34 4.20 1.82
C SER A 319 -4.37 3.15 2.42
N PHE A 320 -3.93 2.17 1.62
CA PHE A 320 -3.07 1.05 2.03
C PHE A 320 -1.95 0.77 1.01
N ILE A 321 -1.27 1.81 0.52
CA ILE A 321 -0.17 1.64 -0.44
C ILE A 321 1.08 1.17 0.32
N SER A 322 1.60 0.01 -0.08
CA SER A 322 2.72 -0.61 0.62
C SER A 322 4.06 -0.06 0.18
N ARG A 323 5.04 -0.02 1.09
CA ARG A 323 6.41 0.48 0.86
C ARG A 323 7.47 -0.61 1.10
N VAL A 324 8.67 -0.37 0.57
CA VAL A 324 9.91 -1.10 0.89
C VAL A 324 10.94 -0.13 1.48
N GLN A 325 11.81 -0.63 2.36
CA GLN A 325 12.86 0.20 2.95
C GLN A 325 14.06 0.31 2.00
N GLY A 326 14.58 1.52 1.82
CA GLY A 326 15.79 1.75 1.05
C GLY A 326 17.09 1.34 1.76
N SER A 327 17.02 1.02 3.05
CA SER A 327 18.14 0.46 3.82
C SER A 327 18.53 -0.95 3.36
N ASP A 328 17.58 -1.73 2.83
CA ASP A 328 17.85 -3.01 2.16
C ASP A 328 18.07 -2.78 0.66
N VAL A 329 19.27 -2.33 0.31
CA VAL A 329 19.64 -1.98 -1.08
C VAL A 329 19.40 -3.16 -2.02
N GLN A 330 19.81 -4.37 -1.64
CA GLN A 330 19.67 -5.56 -2.48
C GLN A 330 18.20 -5.95 -2.67
N GLY A 331 17.40 -5.95 -1.60
CA GLY A 331 15.98 -6.22 -1.67
C GLY A 331 15.23 -5.18 -2.52
N ALA A 332 15.55 -3.89 -2.34
CA ALA A 332 14.95 -2.80 -3.10
C ALA A 332 15.30 -2.89 -4.60
N GLN A 333 16.57 -3.15 -4.95
CA GLN A 333 17.00 -3.35 -6.34
C GLN A 333 16.30 -4.55 -6.99
N HIS A 334 16.17 -5.67 -6.26
CA HIS A 334 15.46 -6.85 -6.77
C HIS A 334 13.98 -6.56 -7.07
N VAL A 335 13.30 -5.84 -6.16
CA VAL A 335 11.91 -5.44 -6.38
C VAL A 335 11.78 -4.46 -7.56
N LEU A 336 12.72 -3.53 -7.71
CA LEU A 336 12.77 -2.62 -8.87
C LEU A 336 12.95 -3.38 -10.19
N ASP A 337 13.82 -4.40 -10.24
CA ASP A 337 14.00 -5.22 -11.45
C ASP A 337 12.70 -5.90 -11.88
N VAL A 338 11.98 -6.50 -10.93
CA VAL A 338 10.70 -7.16 -11.21
C VAL A 338 9.62 -6.14 -11.59
N ALA A 339 9.60 -4.98 -10.94
CA ALA A 339 8.60 -3.93 -11.20
C ALA A 339 8.79 -3.21 -12.54
N ASP A 340 10.05 -3.04 -13.00
CA ASP A 340 10.39 -2.52 -14.32
C ASP A 340 9.84 -3.43 -15.43
N GLU A 341 10.05 -4.74 -15.31
CA GLU A 341 9.53 -5.72 -16.28
C GLU A 341 8.00 -5.84 -16.29
N LEU A 342 7.35 -5.59 -15.15
CA LEU A 342 5.92 -5.85 -14.95
C LEU A 342 5.07 -4.57 -14.85
N ASN A 343 5.67 -3.40 -15.04
CA ASN A 343 5.05 -2.08 -14.96
C ASN A 343 4.34 -1.81 -13.63
N GLN A 344 5.03 -2.05 -12.51
CA GLN A 344 4.51 -1.89 -11.15
C GLN A 344 5.11 -0.68 -10.43
N LEU A 345 4.48 -0.25 -9.33
CA LEU A 345 4.88 0.91 -8.53
C LEU A 345 5.73 0.49 -7.34
N VAL A 346 6.96 0.98 -7.27
CA VAL A 346 7.83 0.80 -6.11
C VAL A 346 7.84 2.08 -5.29
N VAL A 347 7.49 2.00 -4.01
CA VAL A 347 7.59 3.11 -3.06
C VAL A 347 8.72 2.81 -2.08
N ILE A 348 9.80 3.59 -2.15
CA ILE A 348 11.01 3.39 -1.36
C ILE A 348 11.03 4.43 -0.24
N SER A 349 11.09 3.96 1.01
CA SER A 349 11.11 4.81 2.19
C SER A 349 12.49 4.86 2.84
N TYR A 350 12.87 6.05 3.28
CA TYR A 350 14.05 6.35 4.10
C TYR A 350 13.63 7.14 5.35
N HIS A 351 14.48 7.22 6.36
CA HIS A 351 14.27 8.09 7.53
C HIS A 351 15.44 9.07 7.65
N VAL A 352 16.52 8.67 8.33
CA VAL A 352 17.75 9.46 8.46
C VAL A 352 18.79 8.95 7.46
N LEU A 353 19.37 9.86 6.67
CA LEU A 353 20.53 9.59 5.82
C LEU A 353 21.83 10.11 6.43
N GLY A 354 22.96 9.61 5.94
CA GLY A 354 24.28 10.15 6.24
C GLY A 354 25.11 9.24 7.15
N SER A 355 25.72 9.82 8.18
CA SER A 355 26.63 9.13 9.10
C SER A 355 26.03 9.06 10.52
N GLY A 356 26.03 7.87 11.12
CA GLY A 356 25.52 7.64 12.47
C GLY A 356 25.09 6.18 12.67
N ASP A 357 24.89 5.76 13.92
CA ASP A 357 24.60 4.36 14.24
C ASP A 357 23.26 3.87 13.65
N ASP A 358 22.28 4.77 13.54
CA ASP A 358 20.94 4.49 12.99
C ASP A 358 20.70 5.16 11.62
N ALA A 359 21.71 5.83 11.06
CA ALA A 359 21.59 6.50 9.77
C ALA A 359 21.80 5.51 8.61
N ILE A 360 20.95 5.61 7.60
CA ILE A 360 21.15 4.91 6.33
C ILE A 360 22.29 5.63 5.59
N PRO A 361 23.38 4.94 5.20
CA PRO A 361 24.46 5.59 4.47
C PRO A 361 23.94 6.25 3.20
N THR A 362 24.37 7.48 2.90
CA THR A 362 23.97 8.19 1.67
C THR A 362 24.27 7.36 0.42
N SER A 363 25.37 6.60 0.43
CA SER A 363 25.72 5.64 -0.63
C SER A 363 24.69 4.53 -0.91
N ALA A 364 23.80 4.21 0.05
CA ALA A 364 22.69 3.29 -0.18
C ALA A 364 21.61 3.93 -1.07
N LEU A 365 21.30 5.22 -0.85
CA LEU A 365 20.42 5.99 -1.71
C LEU A 365 21.02 6.12 -3.11
N GLU A 366 22.30 6.50 -3.21
CA GLU A 366 23.00 6.63 -4.51
C GLU A 366 22.95 5.32 -5.30
N GLN A 367 23.20 4.17 -4.66
CA GLN A 367 23.11 2.86 -5.32
C GLN A 367 21.70 2.54 -5.85
N ILE A 368 20.65 2.99 -5.16
CA ILE A 368 19.27 2.81 -5.60
C ILE A 368 18.97 3.79 -6.75
N VAL A 369 19.37 5.06 -6.64
CA VAL A 369 19.21 6.08 -7.69
C VAL A 369 19.90 5.65 -8.98
N ASP A 370 21.15 5.21 -8.90
CA ASP A 370 21.93 4.69 -10.03
C ASP A 370 21.30 3.44 -10.65
N HIS A 371 20.62 2.62 -9.84
CA HIS A 371 19.92 1.44 -10.33
C HIS A 371 18.65 1.84 -11.09
N VAL A 372 17.86 2.75 -10.52
CA VAL A 372 16.63 3.29 -11.11
C VAL A 372 16.92 4.04 -12.42
N GLU A 373 18.04 4.75 -12.53
CA GLU A 373 18.42 5.48 -13.75
C GLU A 373 18.59 4.55 -14.97
N LYS A 374 18.86 3.26 -14.73
CA LYS A 374 19.00 2.25 -15.78
C LYS A 374 17.69 1.56 -16.15
N LYS A 375 16.54 1.98 -15.57
CA LYS A 375 15.21 1.37 -15.75
C LYS A 375 14.31 2.23 -16.60
N ASP A 376 13.30 1.61 -17.21
CA ASP A 376 12.24 2.34 -17.93
C ASP A 376 11.06 2.56 -17.00
N MET A 377 11.28 3.35 -15.94
CA MET A 377 10.27 3.67 -14.93
C MET A 377 10.14 5.18 -14.75
N ASP A 378 8.93 5.66 -14.48
CA ASP A 378 8.69 7.08 -14.21
C ASP A 378 8.91 7.38 -12.72
N ILE A 379 9.65 8.45 -12.42
CA ILE A 379 9.87 8.91 -11.05
C ILE A 379 8.79 9.92 -10.72
N ILE A 380 7.99 9.62 -9.71
CA ILE A 380 6.79 10.39 -9.40
C ILE A 380 6.65 10.71 -7.91
N THR A 381 5.87 11.73 -7.61
CA THR A 381 5.36 12.03 -6.27
C THR A 381 4.03 11.34 -5.99
N PRO A 382 3.60 11.28 -4.71
CA PRO A 382 2.23 10.91 -4.35
C PRO A 382 1.14 11.66 -5.12
N SER A 383 1.31 12.97 -5.34
CA SER A 383 0.34 13.78 -6.10
C SER A 383 0.27 13.38 -7.57
N GLN A 384 1.42 13.18 -8.20
CA GLN A 384 1.47 12.74 -9.61
C GLN A 384 0.86 11.35 -9.83
N LEU A 385 0.83 10.48 -8.80
CA LEU A 385 0.13 9.20 -8.89
C LEU A 385 -1.38 9.37 -9.09
N ILE A 386 -2.00 10.31 -8.36
CA ILE A 386 -3.46 10.48 -8.34
C ILE A 386 -3.95 11.49 -9.39
N ASP A 387 -3.15 12.50 -9.71
CA ASP A 387 -3.49 13.51 -10.72
C ASP A 387 -3.22 13.03 -12.15
N GLY A 388 -2.41 11.98 -12.28
CA GLY A 388 -1.79 11.57 -13.53
C GLY A 388 -0.49 12.33 -13.80
N SER A 389 0.44 11.68 -14.47
CA SER A 389 1.61 12.34 -15.06
C SER A 389 1.13 13.12 -16.30
N GLU A 390 1.24 14.45 -16.29
CA GLU A 390 1.00 15.28 -17.49
C GLU A 390 1.90 14.90 -18.67
#